data_AF-A0A6L7WX66-F1
#
_entry.id   AF-A0A6L7WX66-F1
#
_cell.length_a   1.000
_cell.length_b   1.000
_cell.length_c   1.000
_cell.angle_alpha   90.00
_cell.angle_beta   90.00
_cell.angle_gamma   90.00
#
_symmetry.space_group_name_H-M   'P 1'
#
loop_
_entity.id
_entity.type
_entity.pdbx_description
1 polymer ?
#
loop_
_entity_poly.entity_id
_entity_poly.type
_entity_poly.pdbx_seq_one_letter_code
_entity_poly.pdbx_strand_id
1 'polypeptide(L)'
;MTNLVVRRHPAAQVFLSRAQGFLARREAENVLMLGVASSATEAEHALTVDRGGVCVMAALQSGANLILSRGQPAAIEALVKQLSADTSSLPGVIGPARTTESFLESWHARTGHETRFQMHSRVHELTEVIPLRRPPGVFRRAAMSDVESLAGWADALNV
;
A
#
# COMPACT_ATOMS: atom_id res chain seq x y z
N MET A 1 16.30 -23.27 11.39
CA MET A 1 15.33 -22.16 11.47
C MET A 1 15.92 -20.99 10.69
N THR A 2 15.31 -20.58 9.58
CA THR A 2 15.91 -19.52 8.75
C THR A 2 15.58 -18.15 9.34
N ASN A 3 16.62 -17.35 9.59
CA ASN A 3 16.49 -16.05 10.24
C ASN A 3 15.74 -15.04 9.35
N LEU A 4 15.02 -14.09 9.97
CA LEU A 4 14.38 -12.98 9.26
C LEU A 4 15.40 -11.87 9.02
N VAL A 5 15.38 -11.27 7.84
CA VAL A 5 16.27 -10.16 7.45
C VAL A 5 15.43 -9.02 6.91
N VAL A 6 15.48 -7.86 7.57
CA VAL A 6 14.86 -6.63 7.04
C VAL A 6 15.86 -5.97 6.10
N ARG A 7 15.42 -5.66 4.87
CA ARG A 7 16.21 -4.97 3.85
C ARG A 7 15.59 -3.62 3.55
N ARG A 8 16.42 -2.59 3.57
CA ARG A 8 16.08 -1.26 3.07
C ARG A 8 16.53 -1.13 1.63
N HIS A 9 15.67 -0.53 0.82
CA HIS A 9 15.93 -0.25 -0.59
C HIS A 9 16.13 1.26 -0.76
N PRO A 10 17.04 1.68 -1.64
CA PRO A 10 17.38 3.10 -1.80
C PRO A 10 16.32 3.90 -2.57
N ALA A 11 15.42 3.23 -3.28
CA ALA A 11 14.36 3.86 -4.07
C ALA A 11 13.14 2.93 -4.20
N ALA A 12 11.98 3.52 -4.44
CA ALA A 12 10.71 2.80 -4.61
C ALA A 12 10.79 1.76 -5.76
N GLN A 13 11.45 2.09 -6.86
CA GLN A 13 11.58 1.18 -8.01
C GLN A 13 12.46 -0.05 -7.71
N VAL A 14 13.51 0.12 -6.91
CA VAL A 14 14.38 -1.00 -6.47
C VAL A 14 13.61 -1.91 -5.52
N PHE A 15 12.85 -1.32 -4.60
CA PHE A 15 11.93 -2.05 -3.75
C PHE A 15 10.88 -2.84 -4.56
N LEU A 16 10.24 -2.20 -5.54
CA LEU A 16 9.23 -2.84 -6.38
C LEU A 16 9.82 -4.03 -7.12
N SER A 17 10.99 -3.87 -7.74
CA SER A 17 11.68 -4.96 -8.44
C SER A 17 11.93 -6.18 -7.54
N ARG A 18 12.15 -5.96 -6.24
CA ARG A 18 12.34 -7.03 -5.25
C ARG A 18 11.02 -7.64 -4.75
N ALA A 19 10.03 -6.79 -4.47
CA ALA A 19 8.79 -7.16 -3.78
C ALA A 19 7.65 -7.57 -4.72
N GLN A 20 7.70 -7.18 -6.00
CA GLN A 20 6.60 -7.35 -6.96
C GLN A 20 6.10 -8.78 -7.04
N GLY A 21 6.99 -9.78 -7.12
CA GLY A 21 6.59 -11.18 -7.18
C GLY A 21 5.89 -11.69 -5.91
N PHE A 22 6.13 -11.07 -4.76
CA PHE A 22 5.41 -11.33 -3.51
C PHE A 22 4.06 -10.60 -3.49
N LEU A 23 4.06 -9.30 -3.82
CA LEU A 23 2.86 -8.45 -3.81
C LEU A 23 1.81 -8.88 -4.83
N ALA A 24 2.24 -9.29 -6.03
CA ALA A 24 1.36 -9.72 -7.13
C ALA A 24 0.56 -10.99 -6.81
N ARG A 25 0.98 -11.81 -5.83
CA ARG A 25 0.20 -12.98 -5.38
C ARG A 25 -1.16 -12.61 -4.79
N ARG A 26 -1.29 -11.37 -4.33
CA ARG A 26 -2.51 -10.76 -3.81
C ARG A 26 -2.59 -9.33 -4.31
N GLU A 27 -2.56 -9.18 -5.64
CA GLU A 27 -2.49 -7.87 -6.30
C GLU A 27 -3.57 -6.91 -5.80
N ALA A 28 -4.84 -7.34 -5.76
CA ALA A 28 -5.94 -6.51 -5.29
C ALA A 28 -5.70 -5.96 -3.87
N GLU A 29 -5.19 -6.78 -2.96
CA GLU A 29 -4.86 -6.33 -1.59
C GLU A 29 -3.69 -5.35 -1.56
N ASN A 30 -2.73 -5.52 -2.48
CA ASN A 30 -1.50 -4.72 -2.53
C ASN A 30 -1.57 -3.58 -3.56
N VAL A 31 -2.72 -3.29 -4.15
CA VAL A 31 -2.87 -2.36 -5.28
C VAL A 31 -2.35 -0.96 -4.95
N LEU A 32 -2.60 -0.48 -3.72
CA LEU A 32 -2.10 0.81 -3.26
C LEU A 32 -0.56 0.83 -3.23
N MET A 33 0.05 -0.19 -2.63
CA MET A 33 1.50 -0.30 -2.54
C MET A 33 2.14 -0.42 -3.93
N LEU A 34 1.55 -1.24 -4.81
CA LEU A 34 2.00 -1.41 -6.19
C LEU A 34 1.91 -0.10 -6.98
N GLY A 35 0.79 0.61 -6.88
CA GLY A 35 0.59 1.90 -7.52
C GLY A 35 1.60 2.94 -7.06
N VAL A 36 1.74 3.12 -5.73
CA VAL A 36 2.70 4.06 -5.14
C VAL A 36 4.13 3.69 -5.53
N ALA A 37 4.51 2.41 -5.46
CA ALA A 37 5.85 1.97 -5.82
C ALA A 37 6.17 2.15 -7.31
N SER A 38 5.16 2.17 -8.17
CA SER A 38 5.31 2.34 -9.63
C SER A 38 5.44 3.81 -10.04
N SER A 39 4.91 4.75 -9.25
CA SER A 39 4.92 6.18 -9.57
C SER A 39 5.91 7.00 -8.74
N ALA A 40 6.25 6.54 -7.53
CA ALA A 40 7.11 7.29 -6.63
C ALA A 40 8.58 7.23 -7.08
N THR A 41 9.23 8.40 -7.09
CA THR A 41 10.68 8.51 -7.32
C THR A 41 11.48 8.34 -6.03
N GLU A 42 10.93 8.82 -4.92
CA GLU A 42 11.53 8.79 -3.59
C GLU A 42 10.66 7.96 -2.62
N ALA A 43 11.26 7.49 -1.53
CA ALA A 43 10.55 6.80 -0.47
C ALA A 43 11.28 7.03 0.86
N GLU A 44 10.56 7.51 1.89
CA GLU A 44 11.12 7.63 3.24
C GLU A 44 11.43 6.25 3.82
N HIS A 45 10.57 5.28 3.50
CA HIS A 45 10.74 3.89 3.86
C HIS A 45 10.40 2.98 2.69
N ALA A 46 11.36 2.17 2.25
CA ALA A 46 11.14 1.12 1.27
C ALA A 46 11.80 -0.15 1.81
N LEU A 47 11.00 -1.04 2.40
CA LEU A 47 11.48 -2.14 3.23
C LEU A 47 10.87 -3.47 2.81
N THR A 48 11.69 -4.52 2.73
CA THR A 48 11.21 -5.91 2.62
C THR A 48 11.71 -6.71 3.82
N VAL A 49 10.89 -7.64 4.30
CA VAL A 49 11.31 -8.65 5.28
C VAL A 49 11.47 -9.96 4.55
N ASP A 50 12.67 -10.53 4.59
CA ASP A 50 13.02 -11.78 3.93
C ASP A 50 13.14 -12.92 4.94
N ARG A 51 12.64 -14.10 4.57
CA ARG A 51 12.93 -15.38 5.25
C ARG A 51 13.58 -16.32 4.25
N GLY A 52 14.84 -16.68 4.48
CA GLY A 52 15.58 -17.56 3.56
C GLY A 52 15.69 -17.00 2.14
N GLY A 53 15.88 -15.68 2.01
CA GLY A 53 15.97 -15.02 0.71
C GLY A 53 14.64 -14.81 -0.02
N VAL A 54 13.51 -15.19 0.58
CA VAL A 54 12.18 -14.96 0.02
C VAL A 54 11.50 -13.83 0.78
N CYS A 55 10.96 -12.84 0.06
CA CYS A 55 10.17 -11.75 0.66
C CYS A 55 8.89 -12.32 1.26
N VAL A 56 8.63 -12.03 2.54
CA VAL A 56 7.46 -12.48 3.31
C VAL A 56 6.61 -11.33 3.84
N MET A 57 7.11 -10.09 3.75
CA MET A 57 6.39 -8.87 4.09
C MET A 57 7.09 -7.69 3.40
N ALA A 58 6.32 -6.68 3.04
CA ALA A 58 6.80 -5.44 2.45
C ALA A 58 6.15 -4.24 3.16
N ALA A 59 6.90 -3.14 3.22
CA ALA A 59 6.43 -1.86 3.73
C ALA A 59 6.98 -0.72 2.88
N LEU A 60 6.12 0.23 2.53
CA LEU A 60 6.46 1.36 1.67
C LEU A 60 5.83 2.65 2.20
N GLN A 61 6.60 3.72 2.23
CA GLN A 61 6.14 5.07 2.52
C GLN A 61 6.75 6.03 1.50
N SER A 62 5.88 6.87 0.92
CA SER A 62 6.22 7.98 0.02
C SER A 62 5.27 9.13 0.31
N GLY A 63 5.67 10.10 1.13
CA GLY A 63 4.94 11.35 1.42
C GLY A 63 3.66 11.24 2.28
N ALA A 64 3.21 10.03 2.63
CA ALA A 64 1.97 9.78 3.36
C ALA A 64 2.11 8.68 4.43
N ASN A 65 1.04 7.94 4.71
CA ASN A 65 1.03 6.81 5.64
C ASN A 65 1.97 5.67 5.18
N LEU A 66 2.55 4.94 6.14
CA LEU A 66 3.27 3.70 5.87
C LEU A 66 2.29 2.63 5.40
N ILE A 67 2.49 2.11 4.19
CA ILE A 67 1.68 1.05 3.59
C ILE A 67 2.31 -0.30 3.95
N LEU A 68 1.52 -1.21 4.50
CA LEU A 68 1.94 -2.56 4.88
C LEU A 68 1.28 -3.61 3.99
N SER A 69 2.04 -4.60 3.55
CA SER A 69 1.47 -5.86 3.05
C SER A 69 1.07 -6.75 4.23
N ARG A 70 0.36 -7.85 3.96
CA ARG A 70 0.26 -8.95 4.95
C ARG A 70 1.64 -9.42 5.39
N GLY A 71 1.75 -9.77 6.67
CA GLY A 71 2.95 -10.33 7.30
C GLY A 71 2.59 -11.21 8.49
N GLN A 72 3.45 -12.20 8.79
CA GLN A 72 3.34 -12.99 10.02
C GLN A 72 3.89 -12.19 11.22
N PRO A 73 3.46 -12.49 12.47
CA PRO A 73 3.87 -11.74 13.66
C PRO A 73 5.38 -11.52 13.79
N ALA A 74 6.20 -12.56 13.56
CA ALA A 74 7.66 -12.43 13.63
C ALA A 74 8.24 -11.48 12.57
N ALA A 75 7.64 -11.41 11.37
CA ALA A 75 8.07 -10.47 10.33
C ALA A 75 7.66 -9.02 10.68
N ILE A 76 6.49 -8.85 11.28
CA ILE A 76 6.00 -7.57 11.79
C ILE A 76 6.92 -7.06 12.90
N GLU A 77 7.27 -7.91 13.87
CA GLU A 77 8.19 -7.57 14.96
C GLU A 77 9.57 -7.16 14.43
N ALA A 78 10.12 -7.91 13.47
CA ALA A 78 11.39 -7.57 12.84
C ALA A 78 11.32 -6.21 12.11
N LEU A 79 10.23 -5.96 11.38
CA LEU A 79 10.00 -4.69 10.71
C LEU A 79 9.89 -3.52 11.70
N VAL A 80 9.10 -3.66 12.76
CA VAL A 80 8.93 -2.65 13.81
C VAL A 80 10.27 -2.36 14.49
N LYS A 81 11.06 -3.40 14.80
CA LYS A 81 12.39 -3.25 15.39
C LYS A 81 13.31 -2.39 14.51
N GLN A 82 13.31 -2.63 13.20
CA GLN A 82 14.09 -1.84 12.26
C GLN A 82 13.55 -0.42 12.15
N LEU A 83 12.25 -0.25 11.96
CA LEU A 83 11.61 1.05 11.74
C LEU A 83 11.78 1.99 12.93
N SER A 84 11.56 1.54 14.15
CA SER A 84 11.67 2.40 15.34
C SER A 84 13.12 2.68 15.76
N ALA A 85 14.11 2.03 15.12
CA ALA A 85 15.50 2.48 15.20
C ALA A 85 15.80 3.59 14.18
N ASP A 86 15.07 3.62 13.05
CA ASP A 86 15.31 4.54 11.94
C ASP A 86 14.48 5.84 12.05
N THR A 87 13.28 5.79 12.62
CA THR A 87 12.39 6.95 12.79
C THR A 87 11.78 7.01 14.18
N SER A 88 11.60 8.24 14.68
CA SER A 88 10.92 8.51 15.95
C SER A 88 9.40 8.54 15.82
N SER A 89 8.83 8.71 14.63
CA SER A 89 7.37 8.74 14.46
C SER A 89 6.95 8.34 13.04
N LEU A 90 5.66 8.00 12.89
CA LEU A 90 5.02 7.73 11.61
C LEU A 90 3.75 8.60 11.50
N PRO A 91 3.45 9.19 10.32
CA PRO A 91 2.23 9.97 10.15
C PRO A 91 0.96 9.11 10.23
N GLY A 92 1.09 7.82 9.92
CA GLY A 92 0.01 6.84 10.01
C GLY A 92 0.43 5.52 9.35
N VAL A 93 -0.41 4.50 9.49
CA VAL A 93 -0.18 3.17 8.91
C VAL A 93 -1.47 2.71 8.22
N ILE A 94 -1.33 2.15 7.02
CA ILE A 94 -2.44 1.57 6.26
C ILE A 94 -2.04 0.18 5.76
N GLY A 95 -2.98 -0.76 5.80
CA GLY A 95 -2.75 -2.12 5.35
C GLY A 95 -3.85 -3.06 5.81
N PRO A 96 -3.69 -4.37 5.55
CA PRO A 96 -4.62 -5.41 5.99
C PRO A 96 -4.86 -5.34 7.51
N ALA A 97 -6.12 -5.28 7.94
CA ALA A 97 -6.51 -4.99 9.33
C ALA A 97 -5.69 -5.73 10.39
N ARG A 98 -5.61 -7.06 10.30
CA ARG A 98 -4.82 -7.88 11.26
C ARG A 98 -3.33 -7.54 11.28
N THR A 99 -2.74 -7.23 10.12
CA THR A 99 -1.32 -6.86 10.06
C THR A 99 -1.10 -5.47 10.64
N THR A 100 -2.01 -4.53 10.37
CA THR A 100 -1.99 -3.19 10.97
C THR A 100 -2.15 -3.27 12.48
N GLU A 101 -3.13 -4.01 13.00
CA GLU A 101 -3.34 -4.21 14.44
C GLU A 101 -2.08 -4.76 15.14
N SER A 102 -1.53 -5.87 14.66
CA SER A 102 -0.29 -6.44 15.22
C SER A 102 0.93 -5.51 15.09
N PHE A 103 0.99 -4.70 14.02
CA PHE A 103 2.01 -3.68 13.88
C PHE A 103 1.85 -2.59 14.95
N LEU A 104 0.64 -2.08 15.17
CA LEU A 104 0.36 -1.03 16.14
C LEU A 104 0.64 -1.50 17.57
N GLU A 105 0.26 -2.73 17.93
CA GLU A 105 0.59 -3.35 19.22
C GLU A 105 2.12 -3.40 19.43
N SER A 106 2.85 -3.90 18.44
CA SER A 106 4.32 -4.01 18.49
C SER A 106 4.99 -2.63 18.52
N TRP A 107 4.47 -1.67 17.77
CA TRP A 107 4.96 -0.30 17.71
C TRP A 107 4.76 0.42 19.04
N HIS A 108 3.54 0.36 19.60
CA HIS A 108 3.21 0.92 20.90
C HIS A 108 4.09 0.34 22.01
N ALA A 109 4.24 -0.99 22.08
CA ALA A 109 5.10 -1.63 23.05
C ALA A 109 6.57 -1.17 22.97
N ARG A 110 7.04 -0.79 21.78
CA ARG A 110 8.45 -0.40 21.55
C ARG A 110 8.70 1.10 21.68
N THR A 111 7.73 1.94 21.33
CA THR A 111 7.92 3.40 21.27
C THR A 111 7.05 4.19 22.25
N GLY A 112 6.03 3.56 22.85
CA GLY A 112 5.04 4.22 23.70
C GLY A 112 4.09 5.16 22.96
N HIS A 113 4.05 5.13 21.63
CA HIS A 113 3.14 6.00 20.86
C HIS A 113 1.72 5.49 20.94
N GLU A 114 0.78 6.39 21.23
CA GLU A 114 -0.65 6.13 21.12
C GLU A 114 -1.09 6.15 19.66
N THR A 115 -2.11 5.36 19.35
CA THR A 115 -2.63 5.23 17.98
C THR A 115 -4.11 5.56 17.97
N ARG A 116 -4.55 6.26 16.92
CA ARG A 116 -5.96 6.58 16.72
C ARG A 116 -6.45 5.93 15.43
N PHE A 117 -7.53 5.16 15.55
CA PHE A 117 -8.24 4.64 14.39
C PHE A 117 -8.82 5.79 13.55
N GLN A 118 -8.55 5.79 12.25
CA GLN A 118 -9.06 6.79 11.31
C GLN A 118 -10.26 6.27 10.52
N MET A 119 -10.08 5.20 9.74
CA MET A 119 -11.15 4.63 8.92
C MET A 119 -10.87 3.19 8.49
N HIS A 120 -11.93 2.47 8.11
CA HIS A 120 -11.82 1.21 7.38
C HIS A 120 -11.86 1.48 5.87
N SER A 121 -10.79 1.12 5.17
CA SER A 121 -10.76 1.11 3.71
C SER A 121 -11.11 -0.28 3.17
N ARG A 122 -11.75 -0.32 2.00
CA ARG A 122 -12.03 -1.56 1.27
C ARG A 122 -11.45 -1.45 -0.13
N VAL A 123 -10.83 -2.52 -0.60
CA VAL A 123 -10.44 -2.68 -1.99
C VAL A 123 -11.41 -3.62 -2.66
N HIS A 124 -11.87 -3.24 -3.85
CA HIS A 124 -12.72 -4.08 -4.70
C HIS A 124 -11.87 -4.76 -5.76
N GLU A 125 -12.06 -6.07 -5.89
CA GLU A 125 -11.41 -6.89 -6.93
C GLU A 125 -12.42 -7.18 -8.04
N LEU A 126 -12.04 -6.89 -9.28
CA LEU A 126 -12.84 -7.27 -10.44
C LEU A 126 -12.59 -8.74 -10.76
N THR A 127 -13.51 -9.60 -10.35
CA THR A 127 -13.42 -11.05 -10.59
C THR A 127 -14.14 -11.48 -11.87
N GLU A 128 -15.17 -10.74 -12.28
CA GLU A 128 -15.99 -11.03 -13.46
C GLU A 128 -16.49 -9.73 -14.09
N VAL A 129 -16.45 -9.66 -15.42
CA VAL A 129 -17.06 -8.56 -16.19
C VAL A 129 -18.45 -9.00 -16.61
N ILE A 130 -19.48 -8.42 -15.99
CA ILE A 130 -20.88 -8.65 -16.39
C ILE A 130 -21.24 -7.65 -17.50
N PRO A 131 -21.60 -8.11 -18.73
CA PRO A 131 -21.97 -7.22 -19.81
C PRO A 131 -23.23 -6.41 -19.47
N LEU A 132 -23.11 -5.09 -19.47
CA LEU A 132 -24.26 -4.20 -19.29
C LEU A 132 -24.92 -3.89 -20.64
N ARG A 133 -26.25 -3.72 -20.63
CA ARG A 133 -26.95 -3.10 -21.76
C ARG A 133 -26.38 -1.69 -21.94
N ARG A 134 -25.73 -1.45 -23.07
CA ARG A 134 -25.18 -0.12 -23.38
C ARG A 134 -26.33 0.86 -23.58
N PRO A 135 -26.27 2.07 -23.01
CA PRO A 135 -27.19 3.12 -23.39
C PRO A 135 -27.05 3.41 -24.89
N PRO A 136 -28.11 3.89 -25.56
CA PRO A 136 -28.00 4.30 -26.96
C PRO A 136 -26.91 5.35 -27.13
N GLY A 137 -26.09 5.19 -28.17
CA GLY A 137 -24.96 6.07 -28.45
C GLY A 137 -23.72 5.29 -28.91
N VAL A 138 -22.65 6.04 -29.21
CA VAL A 138 -21.33 5.48 -29.57
C VAL A 138 -20.24 6.19 -28.78
N PHE A 139 -19.19 5.45 -28.42
CA PHE A 139 -17.99 6.08 -27.90
C PHE A 139 -17.36 6.97 -28.98
N ARG A 140 -17.05 8.22 -28.63
CA ARG A 140 -16.30 9.15 -29.48
C ARG A 140 -15.15 9.76 -28.70
N ARG A 141 -14.11 10.23 -29.41
CA ARG A 141 -13.06 11.04 -28.77
C ARG A 141 -13.66 12.31 -28.19
N ALA A 142 -13.20 12.68 -27.00
CA ALA A 142 -13.58 13.95 -26.38
C ALA A 142 -13.06 15.13 -27.22
N ALA A 143 -13.86 16.19 -27.29
CA ALA A 143 -13.54 17.46 -27.95
C ALA A 143 -13.63 18.60 -26.92
N MET A 144 -13.09 19.77 -27.25
CA MET A 144 -13.11 20.94 -26.34
C MET A 144 -14.53 21.38 -25.95
N SER A 145 -15.54 21.08 -26.77
CA SER A 145 -16.95 21.32 -26.45
C SER A 145 -17.46 20.50 -25.27
N ASP A 146 -16.77 19.44 -24.87
CA ASP A 146 -17.21 18.52 -23.81
C ASP A 146 -16.75 18.98 -22.42
N VAL A 147 -15.88 19.99 -22.35
CA VAL A 147 -15.24 20.44 -21.10
C VAL A 147 -16.27 20.81 -20.05
N GLU A 148 -17.30 21.57 -20.42
CA GLU A 148 -18.35 22.00 -19.48
C GLU A 148 -19.11 20.80 -18.88
N SER A 149 -19.45 19.80 -19.71
CA SER A 149 -20.14 18.59 -19.25
C SER A 149 -19.23 17.72 -18.37
N LEU A 150 -17.97 17.53 -18.75
CA LEU A 150 -17.01 16.74 -17.99
C LEU A 150 -16.66 17.39 -16.65
N ALA A 151 -16.53 18.72 -16.61
CA ALA A 151 -16.33 19.47 -15.37
C ALA A 151 -17.54 19.32 -14.44
N GLY A 152 -18.76 19.47 -14.98
CA GLY A 152 -19.98 19.26 -14.22
C GLY A 152 -20.09 17.86 -13.62
N TRP A 153 -19.67 16.83 -14.35
CA TRP A 153 -19.61 15.46 -13.80
C TRP A 153 -18.53 15.29 -12.74
N ALA A 154 -17.32 15.85 -12.96
CA ALA A 154 -16.23 15.77 -12.00
C ALA A 154 -16.63 16.41 -10.66
N ASP A 155 -17.26 17.57 -10.69
CA ASP A 155 -17.77 18.24 -9.49
C ASP A 155 -18.86 17.41 -8.79
N ALA A 156 -19.78 16.82 -9.55
CA ALA A 156 -20.83 15.98 -9.00
C ALA A 156 -20.32 14.65 -8.39
N LEU A 157 -19.14 14.18 -8.83
CA LEU A 157 -18.51 12.93 -8.37
C LEU A 157 -17.43 13.15 -7.31
N ASN A 158 -17.04 14.39 -7.03
CA ASN A 158 -16.19 14.74 -5.89
C ASN A 158 -17.04 14.67 -4.60
N VAL A 159 -17.04 13.49 -3.98
CA VAL A 159 -17.64 13.23 -2.66
C VAL A 159 -16.56 13.11 -1.60
#